data_AF-A0A1B8PW00-F1
#
_entry.id   AF-A0A1B8PW00-F1
#
_cell.length_a   1.000
_cell.length_b   1.000
_cell.length_c   1.000
_cell.angle_alpha   90.00
_cell.angle_beta   90.00
_cell.angle_gamma   90.00
#
_symmetry.space_group_name_H-M   'P 1'
#
loop_
_entity.id
_entity.type
_entity.pdbx_description
1 polymer ?
#
loop_
_entity_poly.entity_id
_entity_poly.type
_entity_poly.pdbx_seq_one_letter_code
_entity_poly.pdbx_strand_id
1 'polypeptide(L)' 'MSDLATVAPAHFLEQCPDLTVLEPPFAIDGYQKVMAWHAKSHYDPVQMWFRQVMKDVAGEIGGFQAA' A
#
# COMPACT_ATOMS: atom_id res chain seq x y z
N MET A 1 -9.09 8.77 -28.04
CA MET A 1 -9.39 9.16 -26.65
C MET A 1 -10.47 8.20 -26.18
N SER A 2 -10.22 7.43 -25.13
CA SER A 2 -11.24 6.56 -24.54
C SER A 2 -11.84 7.24 -23.33
N ASP A 3 -13.16 7.24 -23.21
CA ASP A 3 -13.86 7.84 -22.07
C ASP A 3 -13.97 6.82 -20.93
N LEU A 4 -12.84 6.59 -20.27
CA LEU A 4 -12.73 5.64 -19.16
C LEU A 4 -12.35 6.37 -17.87
N ALA A 5 -12.91 5.90 -16.77
CA ALA A 5 -12.57 6.32 -15.43
C ALA A 5 -12.34 5.09 -14.55
N THR A 6 -11.51 5.24 -13.52
CA THR A 6 -11.25 4.19 -12.53
C THR A 6 -11.05 4.81 -11.15
N VAL A 7 -11.12 3.98 -10.12
CA VAL A 7 -10.73 4.33 -8.76
C VAL A 7 -9.42 3.61 -8.45
N ALA A 8 -8.45 4.36 -7.92
CA ALA A 8 -7.17 3.82 -7.50
C ALA A 8 -6.70 4.51 -6.20
N PRO A 9 -5.75 3.93 -5.45
CA PRO A 9 -5.20 4.55 -4.26
C PRO A 9 -4.56 5.92 -4.56
N ALA A 10 -4.75 6.89 -3.67
CA ALA A 10 -4.24 8.26 -3.85
C ALA A 10 -2.73 8.32 -4.16
N HIS A 11 -1.91 7.64 -3.34
CA HIS A 11 -0.46 7.57 -3.56
C HIS A 11 -0.03 6.97 -4.91
N PHE A 12 -0.89 6.18 -5.57
CA PHE A 12 -0.63 5.70 -6.94
C PHE A 12 -0.93 6.80 -7.97
N LEU A 13 -2.05 7.50 -7.81
CA LEU A 13 -2.47 8.59 -8.69
C LEU A 13 -1.50 9.77 -8.65
N GLU A 14 -0.88 10.06 -7.51
CA GLU A 14 0.16 11.09 -7.35
C GLU A 14 1.38 10.86 -8.26
N GLN A 15 1.62 9.62 -8.69
CA GLN A 15 2.72 9.25 -9.57
C GLN A 15 2.33 9.23 -11.06
N CYS A 16 1.08 9.58 -11.39
CA CYS A 16 0.55 9.57 -12.75
C CYS A 16 0.19 11.00 -13.20
N PRO A 17 1.18 11.80 -13.66
CA PRO A 17 0.96 13.22 -13.98
C PRO A 17 0.00 13.46 -15.15
N ASP A 18 -0.19 12.45 -16.01
CA ASP A 18 -1.05 12.54 -17.20
C ASP A 18 -2.53 12.25 -16.90
N LEU A 19 -2.88 11.98 -15.64
CA LEU A 19 -4.25 11.73 -15.21
C LEU A 19 -4.86 12.95 -14.53
N THR A 20 -6.15 13.17 -14.77
CA THR A 20 -6.94 14.11 -13.97
C THR A 20 -7.55 13.35 -12.79
N VAL A 21 -7.24 13.78 -11.57
CA VAL A 21 -7.81 13.22 -10.34
C VAL A 21 -9.09 13.97 -9.99
N LEU A 22 -10.17 13.23 -9.77
CA LEU A 22 -11.48 13.76 -9.38
C LEU A 22 -11.88 13.17 -8.02
N GLU A 23 -12.66 13.94 -7.26
CA GLU A 23 -13.26 13.44 -6.02
C GLU A 23 -14.31 12.36 -6.35
N PRO A 24 -14.28 11.19 -5.69
CA PRO A 24 -15.30 10.17 -5.90
C PRO A 24 -16.70 10.65 -5.51
N PRO A 25 -17.77 10.27 -6.24
CA PRO A 25 -19.13 10.72 -5.95
C PRO A 25 -19.78 10.04 -4.73
N PHE A 26 -19.05 9.17 -4.03
CA PHE A 26 -19.47 8.48 -2.82
C PHE A 26 -18.26 8.24 -1.92
N ALA A 27 -18.52 8.06 -0.63
CA ALA A 27 -17.48 7.71 0.32
C ALA A 27 -16.92 6.32 0.02
N ILE A 28 -15.59 6.21 -0.01
CA ILE A 28 -14.87 4.94 -0.19
C ILE A 28 -14.01 4.75 1.05
N ASP A 29 -14.23 3.64 1.75
CA ASP A 29 -13.39 3.30 2.89
C ASP A 29 -11.96 3.04 2.43
N GLY A 30 -11.01 3.42 3.29
CA GLY A 30 -9.61 3.07 3.10
C GLY A 30 -9.38 1.56 3.15
N TYR A 31 -8.14 1.16 2.90
CA TYR A 31 -7.73 -0.24 2.99
C TYR A 31 -6.49 -0.38 3.88
N GLN A 32 -6.33 -1.56 4.46
CA GLN A 32 -5.18 -1.88 5.30
C GLN A 32 -4.12 -2.62 4.49
N LYS A 33 -2.86 -2.17 4.60
CA LYS A 33 -1.70 -2.87 4.08
C LYS A 33 -1.20 -3.84 5.16
N VAL A 34 -1.23 -5.14 4.89
CA VAL A 34 -0.78 -6.17 5.82
C VAL A 34 0.41 -6.94 5.26
N MET A 35 1.32 -7.31 6.14
CA MET A 35 2.40 -8.24 5.84
C MET A 35 2.01 -9.61 6.38
N ALA A 36 1.97 -10.61 5.52
CA ALA A 36 1.64 -11.98 5.88
C ALA A 36 2.77 -12.92 5.46
N TRP A 37 3.00 -13.96 6.25
CA TRP A 37 3.98 -14.99 5.97
C TRP A 37 3.53 -16.33 6.54
N HIS A 38 4.12 -17.40 6.04
CA HIS A 38 3.82 -18.74 6.51
C HIS A 38 4.45 -19.01 7.89
N ALA A 39 3.75 -19.72 8.78
CA ALA A 39 4.24 -20.02 10.13
C ALA A 39 5.60 -20.73 10.16
N LYS A 40 5.87 -21.59 9.16
CA LYS A 40 7.16 -22.30 9.01
C LYS A 40 8.37 -21.36 8.90
N SER A 41 8.21 -20.16 8.35
CA SER A 41 9.28 -19.17 8.22
C SER A 41 9.24 -18.09 9.31
N HIS A 42 8.42 -18.28 10.35
CA HIS A 42 8.29 -17.29 11.41
C HIS A 42 9.62 -17.06 12.13
N TYR A 43 10.35 -18.13 12.46
CA TYR A 43 11.63 -18.09 13.16
C TYR A 43 12.86 -18.13 12.23
N ASP A 44 12.67 -18.04 10.92
CA ASP A 44 13.80 -17.96 9.99
C ASP A 44 14.51 -16.60 10.15
N PRO A 45 15.81 -16.56 10.50
CA PRO A 45 16.50 -15.30 10.82
C PRO A 45 16.54 -14.30 9.66
N VAL A 46 16.66 -14.78 8.42
CA VAL A 46 16.69 -13.93 7.22
C VAL A 46 15.31 -13.32 7.00
N GLN A 47 14.26 -14.10 7.16
CA GLN A 47 12.89 -13.62 7.04
C GLN A 47 12.52 -12.65 8.17
N MET A 48 12.99 -12.88 9.40
CA MET A 48 12.81 -11.93 10.51
C MET A 48 13.46 -10.57 10.19
N TRP A 49 14.72 -10.58 9.77
CA TRP A 49 15.43 -9.38 9.34
C TRP A 49 14.69 -8.66 8.20
N PHE A 50 14.28 -9.40 7.17
CA PHE A 50 13.59 -8.82 6.03
C PHE A 50 12.27 -8.15 6.42
N ARG A 51 11.47 -8.79 7.29
CA ARG A 51 10.24 -8.20 7.81
C ARG A 51 10.50 -6.93 8.62
N GLN A 52 11.60 -6.87 9.36
CA GLN A 52 12.01 -5.67 10.08
C GLN A 52 12.32 -4.53 9.10
N VAL A 53 13.16 -4.79 8.09
CA VAL A 53 13.49 -3.79 7.06
C VAL A 53 12.22 -3.30 6.34
N MET A 54 11.34 -4.22 5.94
CA MET A 54 10.08 -3.87 5.30
C MET A 54 9.19 -3.01 6.19
N LYS A 55 9.14 -3.29 7.52
CA LYS A 55 8.41 -2.48 8.49
C LYS A 55 8.98 -1.07 8.60
N ASP A 56 10.31 -0.95 8.67
CA ASP A 56 11.00 0.33 8.81
C ASP A 56 10.76 1.21 7.59
N VAL A 57 11.00 0.68 6.38
CA VAL A 57 10.77 1.38 5.11
C VAL A 57 9.29 1.74 4.92
N ALA A 58 8.36 0.85 5.28
CA ALA A 58 6.94 1.15 5.16
C ALA A 58 6.46 2.22 6.15
N GLY A 59 7.13 2.37 7.30
CA GLY A 59 6.92 3.45 8.25
C GLY A 59 7.35 4.81 7.69
N GLU A 60 8.47 4.87 6.96
CA GLU A 60 8.95 6.08 6.28
C GLU A 60 8.00 6.56 5.18
N ILE A 61 7.35 5.62 4.49
CA ILE A 61 6.41 5.90 3.38
C ILE A 61 4.99 6.25 3.92
N GLY A 62 4.78 6.22 5.24
CA GLY A 62 3.50 6.58 5.86
C GLY A 62 2.37 5.54 5.67
N GLY A 63 2.72 4.30 5.29
CA GLY A 63 1.76 3.29 4.82
C GLY A 63 1.53 2.10 5.76
N PHE A 64 2.16 2.05 6.94
CA PHE A 64 2.10 0.89 7.81
C PHE A 64 1.74 1.28 9.26
N GLN A 65 0.48 1.04 9.63
CA GLN A 65 0.10 0.95 11.04
C GLN A 65 0.35 -0.49 11.48
N ALA A 66 1.31 -0.68 12.40
CA ALA A 66 1.49 -1.96 13.06
C ALA A 66 0.25 -2.24 13.93
N ALA A 67 -0.36 -3.41 13.72
CA ALA A 67 -1.33 -3.97 14.65
C ALA A 67 -0.66 -4.37 15.97
#